data_AF-A0A1V5UNG4-F1
#
_entry.id   AF-A0A1V5UNG4-F1
#
_cell.length_a   1.000
_cell.length_b   1.000
_cell.length_c   1.000
_cell.angle_alpha   90.00
_cell.angle_beta   90.00
_cell.angle_gamma   90.00
#
_symmetry.space_group_name_H-M   'P 1'
#
loop_
_entity.id
_entity.type
_entity.pdbx_description
1 polymer ?
#
loop_
_entity_poly.entity_id
_entity_poly.type
_entity_poly.pdbx_seq_one_letter_code
_entity_poly.pdbx_strand_id
1 'polypeptide(L)' 'MMKEKCVPLPEGFYDPTDKVEAFKVAENTKKFYTGVIYKENRPTFNDNVTSIIHNVQKDKKYEVDDILNQYLAQ' A
#
# COMPACT_ATOMS: atom_id res chain seq x y z
N MET A 1 12.99 19.60 24.18
CA MET A 1 14.02 18.54 24.30
C MET A 1 13.73 17.29 23.43
N MET A 2 13.06 17.39 22.26
CA MET A 2 12.87 16.23 21.37
C MET A 2 13.90 16.14 20.23
N LYS A 3 14.40 17.28 19.73
CA LYS A 3 15.42 17.32 18.66
C LYS A 3 16.70 16.55 19.00
N GLU A 4 17.10 16.51 20.27
CA GLU A 4 18.33 15.85 20.74
C GLU A 4 18.26 14.31 20.72
N LYS A 5 17.07 13.73 20.57
CA LYS A 5 16.85 12.27 20.59
C LYS A 5 16.57 11.69 19.20
N CYS A 6 16.39 12.54 18.19
CA CYS A 6 16.18 12.12 16.82
C CYS A 6 17.53 11.84 16.17
N VAL A 7 17.73 10.61 15.71
CA VAL A 7 18.95 10.19 15.02
C VAL A 7 18.58 9.67 13.62
N PRO A 8 19.38 9.94 12.58
CA PRO A 8 19.18 9.29 11.30
C PRO A 8 19.37 7.78 11.45
N LEU A 9 18.54 7.00 10.76
CA LEU A 9 18.74 5.57 10.68
C LEU A 9 20.08 5.27 9.97
N PRO A 10 20.99 4.47 10.56
CA PRO A 10 22.25 4.16 9.91
C PRO A 10 22.05 3.41 8.60
N GLU A 11 22.90 3.68 7.60
CA GLU A 11 22.89 2.94 6.34
C GLU A 11 23.22 1.46 6.59
N GLY A 12 22.44 0.55 5.97
CA GLY A 12 22.63 -0.89 6.10
C GLY A 12 22.31 -1.48 7.48
N PHE A 13 21.64 -0.74 8.38
CA PHE A 13 21.31 -1.21 9.73
C PHE A 13 20.41 -2.46 9.73
N TYR A 14 19.42 -2.50 8.83
CA TYR A 14 18.57 -3.66 8.54
C TYR A 14 17.91 -3.47 7.17
N ASP A 15 17.27 -4.53 6.66
CA ASP A 15 16.44 -4.47 5.46
C ASP A 15 15.07 -3.82 5.78
N PRO A 16 14.70 -2.68 5.16
CA PRO A 16 13.43 -2.02 5.39
C PRO A 16 12.19 -2.84 4.99
N THR A 17 12.35 -3.99 4.33
CA THR A 17 11.24 -4.92 4.05
C THR A 17 10.98 -5.91 5.20
N ASP A 18 11.90 -6.01 6.17
CA ASP A 18 11.71 -6.82 7.37
C ASP A 18 10.81 -6.10 8.38
N LYS A 19 9.56 -6.57 8.43
CA LYS A 19 8.53 -6.02 9.32
C LYS A 19 8.88 -6.18 10.80
N VAL A 20 9.54 -7.27 11.20
CA VAL A 20 9.85 -7.55 12.61
C VAL A 20 10.93 -6.58 13.10
N GLU A 21 11.98 -6.39 12.31
CA GLU A 21 13.04 -5.43 12.63
C GLU A 21 12.51 -3.98 12.62
N ALA A 22 11.64 -3.63 11.68
CA ALA A 22 10.99 -2.32 11.66
C ALA A 22 10.22 -2.01 12.96
N PHE A 23 9.51 -2.99 13.52
CA PHE A 23 8.83 -2.83 14.81
C PHE A 23 9.80 -2.65 15.97
N LYS A 24 10.89 -3.44 16.03
CA LYS A 24 11.93 -3.27 17.07
C LYS A 24 12.56 -1.88 17.04
N VAL A 25 12.74 -1.31 15.86
CA VAL A 25 13.27 0.05 15.67
C VAL A 25 12.25 1.10 16.11
N ALA A 26 10.96 0.92 15.79
CA ALA A 26 9.89 1.83 16.17
C ALA A 26 9.59 1.84 17.68
N GLU A 27 9.74 0.69 18.34
CA GLU A 27 9.52 0.53 19.79
C GLU A 27 10.70 1.06 20.65
N ASN A 28 11.76 1.58 20.03
CA ASN A 28 12.91 2.09 20.75
C ASN A 28 12.57 3.38 21.53
N THR A 29 12.59 3.29 22.85
CA THR A 29 12.31 4.43 23.74
C THR A 29 13.52 5.31 24.03
N LYS A 30 14.73 4.85 23.67
CA LYS A 30 16.00 5.55 23.95
C LYS A 30 16.40 6.51 22.83
N LYS A 31 16.15 6.12 21.57
CA LYS A 31 16.50 6.89 20.37
C LYS A 31 15.35 6.86 19.39
N PHE A 32 15.02 8.00 18.81
CA PHE A 32 14.01 8.10 17.77
C PHE A 32 14.70 8.10 16.42
N TYR A 33 14.63 6.97 15.71
CA TYR A 33 15.22 6.87 14.38
C TYR A 33 14.37 7.63 13.35
N THR A 34 15.03 8.30 12.42
CA THR A 34 14.42 9.08 11.34
C THR A 34 14.88 8.53 9.99
N GLY A 35 13.96 8.40 9.04
CA GLY A 35 14.20 7.78 7.73
C GLY A 35 13.13 6.76 7.37
N VAL A 36 13.41 5.89 6.41
CA VAL A 36 12.51 4.82 5.99
C VAL A 36 12.64 3.66 6.97
N ILE A 37 11.66 3.53 7.88
CA ILE A 37 11.62 2.44 8.86
C ILE A 37 11.02 1.15 8.27
N TYR A 38 10.08 1.27 7.34
CA TYR A 38 9.49 0.12 6.68
C TYR A 38 9.08 0.49 5.27
N LYS A 39 9.29 -0.44 4.34
CA LYS A 39 8.87 -0.33 2.95
C LYS A 39 8.38 -1.68 2.48
N GLU A 40 7.16 -1.71 1.97
CA GLU A 40 6.55 -2.89 1.39
C GLU A 40 5.92 -2.51 0.06
N ASN A 41 6.04 -3.39 -0.93
CA ASN A 41 5.31 -3.26 -2.17
C ASN A 41 4.05 -4.13 -2.08
N ARG A 42 2.90 -3.51 -1.87
CA ARG A 42 1.61 -4.19 -1.77
C ARG A 42 0.58 -3.53 -2.70
N PRO A 43 -0.36 -4.29 -3.27
CA PRO A 43 -1.45 -3.71 -4.04
C PRO A 43 -2.20 -2.65 -3.22
N THR A 44 -2.46 -1.52 -3.85
CA THR A 44 -3.33 -0.51 -3.28
C THR A 44 -4.79 -0.95 -3.36
N PHE A 45 -5.66 -0.22 -2.69
CA PHE A 45 -7.11 -0.42 -2.81
C PHE A 45 -7.58 -0.36 -4.27
N ASN A 46 -7.09 0.62 -5.03
CA ASN A 46 -7.46 0.81 -6.43
C ASN A 46 -6.98 -0.35 -7.32
N ASP A 47 -5.80 -0.91 -7.05
CA ASP A 47 -5.30 -2.08 -7.77
C ASP A 47 -6.22 -3.29 -7.55
N ASN A 48 -6.68 -3.48 -6.31
CA ASN A 48 -7.63 -4.55 -5.99
C ASN A 48 -9.00 -4.34 -6.64
N VAL A 49 -9.54 -3.12 -6.60
CA VAL A 49 -10.82 -2.79 -7.27
C VAL A 49 -10.71 -3.02 -8.77
N THR A 50 -9.62 -2.58 -9.39
CA THR A 50 -9.37 -2.76 -10.83
C THR A 50 -9.29 -4.25 -11.18
N SER A 51 -8.60 -5.05 -10.36
CA SER A 51 -8.54 -6.51 -10.54
C SER A 51 -9.93 -7.16 -10.47
N ILE A 52 -10.77 -6.75 -9.52
CA ILE A 52 -12.16 -7.25 -9.40
C ILE A 52 -12.97 -6.88 -10.64
N ILE A 53 -12.94 -5.61 -11.05
CA ILE A 53 -13.66 -5.12 -12.24
C ILE A 53 -13.22 -5.90 -13.47
N HIS A 54 -11.91 -6.06 -13.68
CA HIS A 54 -11.36 -6.83 -14.80
C HIS A 54 -11.86 -8.29 -14.78
N ASN A 55 -11.85 -8.94 -13.63
CA ASN A 55 -12.30 -10.33 -13.48
C ASN A 55 -13.82 -10.51 -13.67
N VAL A 56 -14.61 -9.49 -13.33
CA VAL A 56 -16.07 -9.49 -13.54
C VAL A 56 -16.43 -9.14 -14.98
N GLN A 57 -15.72 -8.20 -15.58
CA GLN A 57 -15.98 -7.71 -16.94
C GLN A 57 -15.39 -8.59 -18.05
N LYS A 58 -14.45 -9.53 -17.77
CA LYS A 58 -13.85 -10.50 -18.72
C LYS A 58 -13.97 -10.10 -20.21
N ASP A 59 -13.00 -9.39 -20.77
CA ASP A 59 -12.92 -8.92 -22.16
C ASP A 59 -14.17 -8.22 -22.76
N LYS A 60 -15.30 -8.17 -22.04
CA LYS A 60 -16.52 -7.49 -22.43
C LYS A 60 -16.46 -6.07 -21.92
N LYS A 61 -16.01 -5.22 -22.83
CA LYS A 61 -16.37 -3.81 -22.82
C LYS A 61 -17.89 -3.73 -23.00
N TYR A 62 -18.61 -3.41 -21.94
CA TYR A 62 -20.01 -3.01 -22.07
C TYR A 62 -20.02 -1.55 -22.49
N GLU A 63 -20.45 -1.28 -23.72
CA GLU A 63 -20.71 0.09 -24.15
C GLU A 63 -22.01 0.57 -23.49
N VAL A 64 -22.20 1.89 -23.39
CA VAL A 64 -23.36 2.49 -22.72
C VAL A 64 -24.68 1.94 -23.28
N ASP A 65 -24.71 1.66 -24.58
CA ASP A 65 -25.86 1.08 -25.28
C ASP A 65 -26.18 -0.34 -24.83
N ASP A 66 -25.18 -1.16 -24.46
CA ASP A 66 -25.40 -2.52 -23.95
C ASP A 66 -26.11 -2.50 -22.59
N ILE A 67 -25.80 -1.49 -21.78
CA ILE A 67 -26.41 -1.30 -20.45
C ILE A 67 -27.85 -0.81 -20.62
N LEU A 68 -28.07 0.18 -21.49
CA LEU A 68 -29.40 0.75 -21.73
C LEU A 68 -30.37 -0.28 -22.31
N ASN A 69 -29.89 -1.15 -23.21
CA ASN A 69 -30.70 -2.21 -23.81
C ASN A 69 -31.18 -3.26 -22.78
N GLN A 70 -30.47 -3.48 -21.67
CA GLN A 70 -30.93 -4.40 -20.61
C GLN A 70 -32.16 -3.86 -19.86
N TYR A 71 -32.32 -2.54 -19.78
CA TYR A 71 -33.47 -1.90 -19.12
C TYR A 71 -34.66 -1.68 -20.07
N LEU A 72 -34.42 -1.63 -21.38
CA LEU A 72 -35.47 -1.47 -22.40
C LEU A 72 -36.14 -2.79 -22.80
N ALA A 73 -35.54 -3.94 -22.44
CA ALA A 73 -36.07 -5.28 -22.71
C ALA A 73 -36.97 -5.84 -21.59
N GLN A 74 -37.32 -5.03 -20.58
CA GLN A 74 -38.36 -5.31 -19.57
C GLN A 74 -39.70 -4.71 -20.01
#